data_AF-A0A3L7X1E1-F1
#
_entry.id   AF-A0A3L7X1E1-F1
#
_cell.length_a   1.000
_cell.length_b   1.000
_cell.length_c   1.000
_cell.angle_alpha   90.00
_cell.angle_beta   90.00
_cell.angle_gamma   90.00
#
_symmetry.space_group_name_H-M   'P 1'
#
loop_
_entity.id
_entity.type
_entity.pdbx_description
1 polymer ?
#
loop_
_entity_poly.entity_id
_entity_poly.type
_entity_poly.pdbx_seq_one_letter_code
_entity_poly.pdbx_strand_id
1 'polypeptide(L)'
;MDLGLFTFGSRLATIVGDAVRAEDEGFAMFTMANIAGHDAIGAMTVAGTRTSRIRLATGVVPTFPRHPTAMAQQALTAQAASGGRFTLGIGLSHKVTIEGGYGLSFDRPAVHMREYLSVLMPLLHLEPVQFDGERYHVRATLRTHDTTPVRCLIAAMAPVMLNLAGSMADGTILWMTGGRAVGEHIVPRITRAAAAAGRPAPEVVCMLPIALTSDPVEARAKAAGQFENYGRLPSYRAMLDKEGVEGPGDVAIVGDEATLRAELGHLRDAGATTFVGGLFDAGDGSAERTRAFLASVLGEYR
;
A
#
# COMPACT_ATOMS: atom_id res chain seq x y z
N MET A 1 -16.47 -0.40 -1.89
CA MET A 1 -15.01 -0.62 -2.03
C MET A 1 -14.47 0.68 -2.54
N ASP A 2 -13.61 1.37 -1.80
CA ASP A 2 -13.14 2.70 -2.20
C ASP A 2 -12.18 2.65 -3.41
N LEU A 3 -12.07 3.75 -4.16
CA LEU A 3 -11.09 3.90 -5.25
C LEU A 3 -10.05 4.97 -4.92
N GLY A 4 -8.80 4.68 -5.25
CA GLY A 4 -7.66 5.57 -5.08
C GLY A 4 -6.67 5.54 -6.24
N LEU A 5 -5.64 6.39 -6.16
CA LEU A 5 -4.56 6.47 -7.14
C LEU A 5 -3.20 6.24 -6.49
N PHE A 6 -2.30 5.61 -7.25
CA PHE A 6 -0.95 5.28 -6.82
C PHE A 6 0.10 5.99 -7.68
N THR A 7 1.18 6.43 -7.04
CA THR A 7 2.35 7.01 -7.72
C THR A 7 3.66 6.41 -7.23
N PHE A 8 4.59 6.17 -8.16
CA PHE A 8 5.98 5.83 -7.84
C PHE A 8 6.82 7.06 -7.45
N GLY A 9 6.21 8.25 -7.49
CA GLY A 9 6.89 9.52 -7.24
C GLY A 9 7.32 10.24 -8.52
N SER A 10 7.56 11.53 -8.37
CA SER A 10 8.05 12.46 -9.39
C SER A 10 8.72 13.62 -8.63
N ARG A 11 8.77 14.82 -9.23
CA ARG A 11 9.06 16.06 -8.50
C ARG A 11 8.02 16.24 -7.38
N LEU A 12 8.46 16.68 -6.19
CA LEU A 12 7.57 16.91 -5.05
C LEU A 12 6.34 17.77 -5.40
N ALA A 13 6.53 18.84 -6.16
CA ALA A 13 5.42 19.71 -6.58
C ALA A 13 4.37 18.97 -7.43
N THR A 14 4.81 18.04 -8.29
CA THR A 14 3.91 17.19 -9.09
C THR A 14 3.15 16.22 -8.20
N ILE A 15 3.82 15.55 -7.25
CA ILE A 15 3.17 14.63 -6.29
C ILE A 15 2.07 15.36 -5.51
N VAL A 16 2.35 16.56 -5.01
CA VAL A 16 1.38 17.39 -4.28
C VAL A 16 0.22 17.81 -5.19
N GLY A 17 0.53 18.24 -6.43
CA GLY A 17 -0.49 18.61 -7.42
C GLY A 17 -1.41 17.44 -7.77
N ASP A 18 -0.85 16.24 -7.94
CA ASP A 18 -1.61 15.03 -8.24
C ASP A 18 -2.53 14.62 -7.08
N ALA A 19 -2.07 14.76 -5.83
CA ALA A 19 -2.88 14.51 -4.64
C ALA A 19 -4.06 15.50 -4.53
N VAL A 20 -3.82 16.78 -4.79
CA VAL A 20 -4.88 17.82 -4.83
C VAL A 20 -5.88 17.50 -5.94
N ARG A 21 -5.39 17.21 -7.14
CA ARG A 21 -6.25 16.86 -8.27
C ARG A 21 -7.08 15.59 -7.99
N ALA A 22 -6.48 14.59 -7.34
CA ALA A 22 -7.20 13.37 -6.96
C ALA A 22 -8.32 13.67 -5.93
N GLU A 23 -8.08 14.59 -4.98
CA GLU A 23 -9.12 15.06 -4.05
C GLU A 23 -10.26 15.81 -4.76
N ASP A 24 -9.92 16.67 -5.71
CA ASP A 24 -10.90 17.44 -6.48
C ASP A 24 -11.78 16.53 -7.35
N GLU A 25 -11.18 15.46 -7.90
CA GLU A 25 -11.88 14.41 -8.64
C GLU A 25 -12.70 13.48 -7.72
N GLY A 26 -12.46 13.52 -6.40
CA GLY A 26 -13.23 12.78 -5.41
C GLY A 26 -12.73 11.38 -5.09
N PHE A 27 -11.48 11.05 -5.44
CA PHE A 27 -10.83 9.80 -5.04
C PHE A 27 -10.72 9.73 -3.51
N ALA A 28 -10.85 8.51 -2.97
CA ALA A 28 -10.81 8.27 -1.53
C ALA A 28 -9.38 8.26 -0.97
N MET A 29 -8.41 7.83 -1.78
CA MET A 29 -7.04 7.58 -1.32
C MET A 29 -6.00 7.94 -2.38
N PHE A 30 -4.93 8.62 -1.97
CA PHE A 30 -3.73 8.85 -2.78
C PHE A 30 -2.52 8.21 -2.09
N THR A 31 -1.85 7.30 -2.81
CA THR A 31 -0.78 6.46 -2.25
C THR A 31 0.53 6.68 -2.99
N MET A 32 1.63 6.80 -2.24
CA MET A 32 2.97 6.92 -2.81
C MET A 32 3.90 5.78 -2.35
N ALA A 33 4.64 5.19 -3.28
CA ALA A 33 5.71 4.25 -2.93
C ALA A 33 6.96 4.95 -2.37
N ASN A 34 7.65 4.28 -1.44
CA ASN A 34 8.96 4.76 -0.95
C ASN A 34 10.10 3.98 -1.62
N ILE A 35 10.54 4.43 -2.79
CA ILE A 35 11.61 3.78 -3.58
C ILE A 35 12.84 4.70 -3.67
N ALA A 36 13.23 5.14 -4.88
CA ALA A 36 14.46 5.89 -5.14
C ALA A 36 14.28 7.41 -5.11
N GLY A 37 13.03 7.90 -5.03
CA GLY A 37 12.70 9.32 -5.04
C GLY A 37 12.61 9.92 -3.64
N HIS A 38 11.74 10.91 -3.48
CA HIS A 38 11.45 11.54 -2.19
C HIS A 38 10.95 10.52 -1.15
N ASP A 39 11.24 10.79 0.13
CA ASP A 39 10.62 10.07 1.25
C ASP A 39 9.09 10.20 1.18
N ALA A 40 8.40 9.06 1.16
CA ALA A 40 6.96 9.04 0.91
C ALA A 40 6.16 9.66 2.07
N ILE A 41 6.61 9.51 3.33
CA ILE A 41 5.93 10.12 4.48
C ILE A 41 6.07 11.64 4.41
N GLY A 42 7.27 12.14 4.11
CA GLY A 42 7.52 13.56 3.91
C GLY A 42 6.69 14.14 2.77
N ALA A 43 6.63 13.45 1.62
CA ALA A 43 5.81 13.88 0.49
C ALA A 43 4.32 13.93 0.84
N MET A 44 3.80 12.91 1.54
CA MET A 44 2.41 12.88 2.00
C MET A 44 2.13 13.91 3.09
N THR A 45 3.12 14.26 3.92
CA THR A 45 3.00 15.36 4.90
C THR A 45 2.75 16.69 4.17
N VAL A 46 3.54 17.01 3.14
CA VAL A 46 3.37 18.22 2.34
C VAL A 46 2.03 18.23 1.60
N ALA A 47 1.65 17.11 0.98
CA ALA A 47 0.33 16.97 0.35
C ALA A 47 -0.82 17.12 1.37
N GLY A 48 -0.64 16.66 2.61
CA GLY A 48 -1.61 16.79 3.69
C GLY A 48 -2.00 18.25 3.96
N THR A 49 -1.02 19.16 3.92
CA THR A 49 -1.24 20.61 4.10
C THR A 49 -2.00 21.28 2.96
N ARG A 50 -2.17 20.59 1.83
CA ARG A 50 -2.77 21.12 0.59
C ARG A 50 -4.10 20.45 0.23
N THR A 51 -4.51 19.47 1.01
CA THR A 51 -5.74 18.69 0.82
C THR A 51 -6.57 18.73 2.10
N SER A 52 -7.83 18.30 2.06
CA SER A 52 -8.77 18.42 3.19
C SER A 52 -9.66 17.20 3.44
N ARG A 53 -9.78 16.29 2.46
CA ARG A 53 -10.70 15.15 2.46
C ARG A 53 -10.03 13.83 2.09
N ILE A 54 -9.16 13.82 1.08
CA ILE A 54 -8.54 12.58 0.57
C ILE A 54 -7.65 11.95 1.65
N ARG A 55 -7.67 10.63 1.74
CA ARG A 55 -6.74 9.87 2.57
C ARG A 55 -5.38 9.83 1.89
N LEU A 56 -4.32 10.09 2.63
CA LEU A 56 -2.95 10.05 2.12
C LEU A 56 -2.22 8.85 2.71
N ALA A 57 -1.51 8.10 1.89
CA ALA A 57 -0.87 6.87 2.34
C ALA A 57 0.47 6.57 1.69
N THR A 58 1.23 5.71 2.36
CA THR A 58 2.44 5.12 1.81
C THR A 58 2.20 3.67 1.36
N GLY A 59 2.80 3.27 0.25
CA GLY A 59 2.63 1.93 -0.34
C GLY A 59 3.94 1.36 -0.90
N VAL A 60 4.96 1.03 -0.10
CA VAL A 60 5.08 1.12 1.37
C VAL A 60 6.46 1.62 1.79
N VAL A 61 6.60 2.06 3.05
CA VAL A 61 7.88 2.46 3.65
C VAL A 61 8.62 1.22 4.19
N PRO A 62 9.90 1.02 3.84
CA PRO A 62 10.68 -0.09 4.38
C PRO A 62 10.98 0.11 5.88
N THR A 63 10.78 -0.94 6.67
CA THR A 63 10.95 -0.93 8.13
C THR A 63 12.40 -1.01 8.59
N PHE A 64 13.26 -1.79 7.91
CA PHE A 64 14.68 -1.97 8.28
C PHE A 64 15.49 -0.66 8.40
N PRO A 65 15.41 0.30 7.45
CA PRO A 65 16.24 1.51 7.51
C PRO A 65 15.77 2.54 8.54
N ARG A 66 14.66 2.31 9.26
CA ARG A 66 14.06 3.30 10.16
C ARG A 66 13.71 2.66 11.49
N HIS A 67 14.26 3.16 12.60
CA HIS A 67 13.86 2.72 13.94
C HIS A 67 12.35 2.93 14.16
N PRO A 68 11.61 2.00 14.81
CA PRO A 68 10.15 2.11 14.98
C PRO A 68 9.70 3.40 15.68
N THR A 69 10.49 3.92 16.63
CA THR A 69 10.19 5.23 17.26
C THR A 69 10.29 6.40 16.27
N ALA A 70 11.28 6.40 15.38
CA ALA A 70 11.42 7.44 14.36
C ALA A 70 10.29 7.34 13.32
N MET A 71 9.93 6.12 12.91
CA MET A 71 8.78 5.88 12.04
C MET A 71 7.49 6.43 12.65
N ALA A 72 7.25 6.18 13.95
CA ALA A 72 6.09 6.71 14.65
C ALA A 72 6.05 8.25 14.66
N GLN A 73 7.18 8.91 14.94
CA GLN A 73 7.27 10.38 14.91
C GLN A 73 6.95 10.96 13.52
N GLN A 74 7.50 10.35 12.47
CA GLN A 74 7.25 10.75 11.09
C GLN A 74 5.78 10.57 10.72
N ALA A 75 5.19 9.42 11.06
CA ALA A 75 3.79 9.12 10.79
C ALA A 75 2.83 10.05 11.54
N LEU A 76 3.11 10.35 12.82
CA LEU A 76 2.30 11.27 13.63
C LEU A 76 2.38 12.71 13.13
N THR A 77 3.51 13.11 12.55
CA THR A 77 3.67 14.42 11.90
C THR A 77 2.83 14.49 10.62
N ALA A 78 2.86 13.45 9.78
CA ALA A 78 2.00 13.36 8.60
C ALA A 78 0.51 13.33 8.97
N GLN A 79 0.17 12.65 10.07
CA GLN A 79 -1.18 12.61 10.62
C GLN A 79 -1.67 13.98 11.05
N ALA A 80 -0.86 14.75 11.79
CA ALA A 80 -1.18 16.12 12.18
C ALA A 80 -1.35 17.02 10.94
N ALA A 81 -0.38 16.99 10.02
CA ALA A 81 -0.39 17.83 8.81
C ALA A 81 -1.58 17.54 7.87
N SER A 82 -2.11 16.32 7.89
CA SER A 82 -3.29 15.93 7.10
C SER A 82 -4.60 16.08 7.87
N GLY A 83 -4.60 16.51 9.13
CA GLY A 83 -5.82 16.59 9.94
C GLY A 83 -6.44 15.22 10.23
N GLY A 84 -5.61 14.20 10.43
CA GLY A 84 -6.05 12.85 10.79
C GLY A 84 -6.28 11.89 9.62
N ARG A 85 -5.90 12.28 8.39
CA ARG A 85 -6.17 11.51 7.15
C ARG A 85 -5.00 10.68 6.64
N PHE A 86 -3.92 10.56 7.42
CA PHE A 86 -2.75 9.79 7.00
C PHE A 86 -2.90 8.31 7.34
N THR A 87 -2.34 7.45 6.49
CA THR A 87 -2.20 6.02 6.74
C THR A 87 -0.79 5.59 6.41
N LEU A 88 -0.14 4.99 7.40
CA LEU A 88 1.20 4.46 7.24
C LEU A 88 1.11 3.05 6.65
N GLY A 89 1.48 2.89 5.38
CA GLY A 89 1.78 1.57 4.84
C GLY A 89 3.26 1.25 4.99
N ILE A 90 3.57 0.12 5.63
CA ILE A 90 4.93 -0.38 5.88
C ILE A 90 5.18 -1.74 5.25
N GLY A 91 6.44 -2.07 5.02
CA GLY A 91 6.84 -3.41 4.57
C GLY A 91 8.26 -3.76 4.93
N LEU A 92 8.60 -5.02 4.69
CA LEU A 92 9.97 -5.53 4.88
C LEU A 92 10.91 -5.09 3.74
N SER A 93 10.37 -4.68 2.59
CA SER A 93 11.11 -4.64 1.32
C SER A 93 11.61 -6.04 0.95
N HIS A 94 12.69 -6.13 0.18
CA HIS A 94 13.25 -7.36 -0.35
C HIS A 94 14.69 -7.55 0.09
N LYS A 95 15.11 -8.81 0.28
CA LYS A 95 16.48 -9.17 0.69
C LYS A 95 17.54 -8.46 -0.14
N VAL A 96 17.39 -8.44 -1.47
CA VAL A 96 18.33 -7.77 -2.38
C VAL A 96 18.46 -6.27 -2.10
N THR A 97 17.35 -5.60 -1.74
CA THR A 97 17.37 -4.18 -1.39
C THR A 97 17.94 -3.95 0.00
N ILE A 98 17.55 -4.75 0.99
CA ILE A 98 17.97 -4.56 2.37
C ILE A 98 19.45 -4.91 2.57
N GLU A 99 19.89 -6.06 2.07
CA GLU A 99 21.30 -6.49 2.19
C GLU A 99 22.16 -5.82 1.13
N GLY A 100 21.75 -5.86 -0.15
CA GLY A 100 22.57 -5.37 -1.25
C GLY A 100 22.56 -3.85 -1.40
N GLY A 101 21.44 -3.19 -1.11
CA GLY A 101 21.29 -1.74 -1.23
C GLY A 101 21.64 -0.97 0.04
N TYR A 102 21.14 -1.43 1.20
CA TYR A 102 21.34 -0.75 2.48
C TYR A 102 22.44 -1.35 3.37
N GLY A 103 22.97 -2.53 3.04
CA GLY A 103 23.97 -3.20 3.87
C GLY A 103 23.43 -3.71 5.22
N LEU A 104 22.11 -3.84 5.35
CA LEU A 104 21.44 -4.29 6.57
C LEU A 104 21.11 -5.79 6.49
N SER A 105 21.09 -6.48 7.63
CA SER A 105 20.70 -7.89 7.68
C SER A 105 19.20 -8.07 7.41
N PHE A 106 18.85 -8.98 6.49
CA PHE A 106 17.47 -9.41 6.26
C PHE A 106 17.13 -10.74 6.98
N ASP A 107 17.92 -11.13 7.97
CA ASP A 107 17.69 -12.35 8.73
C ASP A 107 16.35 -12.31 9.47
N ARG A 108 15.70 -13.48 9.62
CA ARG A 108 14.41 -13.73 10.30
C ARG A 108 13.45 -12.53 10.22
N PRO A 109 12.99 -12.15 9.01
CA PRO A 109 12.21 -10.93 8.80
C PRO A 109 10.84 -10.97 9.49
N ALA A 110 10.33 -12.15 9.84
CA ALA A 110 9.11 -12.28 10.63
C ALA A 110 9.29 -11.90 12.10
N VAL A 111 10.47 -12.22 12.69
CA VAL A 111 10.83 -11.76 14.04
C VAL A 111 10.98 -10.23 14.01
N HIS A 112 11.69 -9.71 13.01
CA HIS A 112 11.80 -8.27 12.78
C HIS A 112 10.44 -7.57 12.78
N MET A 113 9.53 -7.97 11.89
CA MET A 113 8.22 -7.33 11.76
C MET A 113 7.41 -7.42 13.06
N ARG A 114 7.42 -8.56 13.75
CA ARG A 114 6.69 -8.74 15.00
C ARG A 114 7.18 -7.75 16.07
N GLU A 115 8.48 -7.72 16.33
CA GLU A 115 9.03 -6.81 17.34
C GLU A 115 8.91 -5.34 16.93
N TYR A 116 9.09 -5.04 15.65
CA TYR A 116 8.90 -3.71 15.10
C TYR A 116 7.49 -3.19 15.38
N LEU A 117 6.46 -4.00 15.15
CA LEU A 117 5.06 -3.67 15.43
C LEU A 117 4.78 -3.58 16.93
N SER A 118 5.40 -4.44 17.76
CA SER A 118 5.27 -4.36 19.22
C SER A 118 5.78 -3.03 19.78
N VAL A 119 6.73 -2.38 19.11
CA VAL A 119 7.17 -1.01 19.44
C VAL A 119 6.32 0.05 18.74
N LEU A 120 6.06 -0.12 17.45
CA LEU A 120 5.43 0.89 16.60
C LEU A 120 3.95 1.11 16.96
N MET A 121 3.17 0.05 17.13
CA MET A 121 1.71 0.16 17.23
C MET A 121 1.25 0.97 18.45
N PRO A 122 1.78 0.77 19.67
CA PRO A 122 1.43 1.62 20.81
C PRO A 122 1.78 3.09 20.55
N LEU A 123 2.97 3.36 19.98
CA LEU A 123 3.40 4.73 19.68
C LEU A 123 2.49 5.42 18.65
N LEU A 124 2.04 4.70 17.62
CA LEU A 124 1.06 5.22 16.65
C LEU A 124 -0.30 5.50 17.28
N HIS A 125 -0.63 4.84 18.39
CA HIS A 125 -1.86 5.06 19.17
C HIS A 125 -1.68 6.09 20.30
N LEU A 126 -0.56 6.82 20.31
CA LEU A 126 -0.22 7.81 21.33
C LEU A 126 -0.06 7.22 22.74
N GLU A 127 0.27 5.93 22.81
CA GLU A 127 0.53 5.21 24.05
C GLU A 127 2.05 5.12 24.32
N PRO A 128 2.48 5.13 25.60
CA PRO A 128 3.86 4.81 25.93
C PRO A 128 4.16 3.34 25.62
N VAL A 129 5.43 3.03 25.31
CA VAL A 129 5.87 1.66 25.05
C VAL A 129 7.08 1.30 25.91
N GLN A 130 7.04 0.10 26.45
CA GLN A 130 8.18 -0.61 27.02
C GLN A 130 8.21 -2.01 26.41
N PHE A 131 9.22 -2.26 25.58
CA PHE A 131 9.40 -3.51 24.87
C PHE A 131 10.83 -4.01 25.04
N ASP A 132 10.98 -5.29 25.34
CA ASP A 132 12.25 -5.96 25.58
C ASP A 132 12.22 -7.29 24.83
N GLY A 133 12.69 -7.27 23.58
CA GLY A 133 12.69 -8.40 22.65
C GLY A 133 14.10 -8.86 22.29
N GLU A 134 14.23 -9.63 21.21
CA GLU A 134 15.52 -10.12 20.71
C GLU A 134 16.28 -9.04 19.93
N ARG A 135 15.57 -8.18 19.20
CA ARG A 135 16.13 -7.14 18.32
C ARG A 135 15.93 -5.73 18.86
N TYR A 136 14.83 -5.51 19.58
CA TYR A 136 14.47 -4.19 20.10
C TYR A 136 14.37 -4.19 21.62
N HIS A 137 15.09 -3.28 22.25
CA HIS A 137 15.01 -2.95 23.67
C HIS A 137 14.65 -1.46 23.79
N VAL A 138 13.36 -1.15 23.83
CA VAL A 138 12.84 0.21 23.66
C VAL A 138 11.94 0.61 24.83
N ARG A 139 12.25 1.76 25.42
CA ARG A 139 11.34 2.50 26.31
C ARG A 139 11.13 3.88 25.70
N ALA A 140 9.91 4.19 25.26
CA ALA A 140 9.62 5.44 24.58
C ALA A 140 8.23 5.97 24.92
N THR A 141 8.10 7.29 24.93
CA THR A 141 6.83 7.99 24.99
C THR A 141 6.93 9.18 24.06
N LEU A 142 6.02 9.27 23.09
CA LEU A 142 5.96 10.40 22.19
C LEU A 142 4.98 11.43 22.77
N ARG A 143 5.41 12.69 22.83
CA ARG A 143 4.60 13.82 23.31
C ARG A 143 4.20 14.70 22.12
N THR A 144 3.54 14.10 21.14
CA THR A 144 3.00 14.83 19.98
C THR A 144 1.65 15.42 20.36
N HIS A 145 1.49 16.72 20.16
CA HIS A 145 0.22 17.43 20.33
C HIS A 145 -0.50 17.53 18.97
N ASP A 146 -1.78 17.91 18.99
CA ASP A 146 -2.59 18.23 17.79
C ASP A 146 -2.63 17.11 16.73
N THR A 147 -2.67 15.85 17.18
CA THR A 147 -2.73 14.68 16.29
C THR A 147 -3.64 13.59 16.87
N THR A 148 -3.95 12.59 16.05
CA THR A 148 -4.77 11.44 16.41
C THR A 148 -4.00 10.14 16.16
N PRO A 149 -4.49 8.98 16.63
CA PRO A 149 -3.90 7.70 16.28
C PRO A 149 -3.74 7.51 14.76
N VAL A 150 -2.62 6.92 14.33
CA VAL A 150 -2.33 6.66 12.91
C VAL A 150 -2.67 5.23 12.54
N ARG A 151 -3.43 5.06 11.46
CA ARG A 151 -3.69 3.73 10.88
C ARG A 151 -2.43 3.16 10.24
N CYS A 152 -2.20 1.87 10.42
CA CYS A 152 -1.05 1.13 9.88
C CYS A 152 -1.51 -0.04 9.02
N LEU A 153 -1.04 -0.09 7.77
CA LEU A 153 -1.23 -1.21 6.85
C LEU A 153 0.11 -1.89 6.57
N ILE A 154 0.12 -3.21 6.49
CA ILE A 154 1.34 -3.98 6.22
C ILE A 154 1.30 -4.52 4.80
N ALA A 155 2.39 -4.38 4.03
CA ALA A 155 2.56 -5.14 2.79
C ALA A 155 2.77 -6.63 3.10
N ALA A 156 1.67 -7.37 3.24
CA ALA A 156 1.64 -8.74 3.69
C ALA A 156 1.01 -9.66 2.63
N MET A 157 1.82 -10.57 2.08
CA MET A 157 1.38 -11.61 1.13
C MET A 157 1.60 -13.03 1.67
N ALA A 158 2.67 -13.26 2.44
CA ALA A 158 2.97 -14.58 2.99
C ALA A 158 2.11 -14.89 4.24
N PRO A 159 1.78 -16.17 4.54
CA PRO A 159 0.93 -16.54 5.67
C PRO A 159 1.34 -15.94 7.03
N VAL A 160 2.64 -15.93 7.34
CA VAL A 160 3.15 -15.36 8.60
C VAL A 160 2.94 -13.85 8.64
N MET A 161 3.17 -13.14 7.53
CA MET A 161 2.95 -11.69 7.45
C MET A 161 1.45 -11.36 7.53
N LEU A 162 0.58 -12.14 6.89
CA LEU A 162 -0.87 -11.96 6.97
C LEU A 162 -1.39 -12.17 8.40
N ASN A 163 -0.79 -13.11 9.13
CA ASN A 163 -1.10 -13.30 10.54
C ASN A 163 -0.72 -12.07 11.36
N LEU A 164 0.48 -11.51 11.16
CA LEU A 164 0.91 -10.28 11.86
C LEU A 164 0.03 -9.09 11.48
N ALA A 165 -0.28 -8.90 10.19
CA ALA A 165 -1.14 -7.83 9.71
C ALA A 165 -2.53 -7.89 10.35
N GLY A 166 -3.18 -9.06 10.34
CA GLY A 166 -4.50 -9.22 10.94
C GLY A 166 -4.51 -9.09 12.46
N SER A 167 -3.47 -9.60 13.15
CA SER A 167 -3.44 -9.61 14.62
C SER A 167 -2.90 -8.33 15.27
N MET A 168 -2.16 -7.49 14.54
CA MET A 168 -1.45 -6.34 15.13
C MET A 168 -1.73 -5.01 14.44
N ALA A 169 -2.15 -4.99 13.17
CA ALA A 169 -2.32 -3.77 12.37
C ALA A 169 -3.78 -3.60 11.91
N ASP A 170 -4.04 -2.56 11.11
CA ASP A 170 -5.39 -2.25 10.62
C ASP A 170 -5.74 -3.01 9.33
N GLY A 171 -4.76 -3.65 8.70
CA GLY A 171 -4.97 -4.37 7.45
C GLY A 171 -3.72 -4.63 6.64
N THR A 172 -3.92 -4.92 5.36
CA THR A 172 -2.86 -5.14 4.37
C THR A 172 -2.96 -4.18 3.19
N ILE A 173 -1.80 -3.84 2.61
CA ILE A 173 -1.70 -3.07 1.37
C ILE A 173 -0.85 -3.85 0.36
N LEU A 174 -1.48 -4.24 -0.74
CA LEU A 174 -0.95 -5.20 -1.70
C LEU A 174 -0.54 -4.48 -2.98
N TRP A 175 0.52 -4.94 -3.62
CA TRP A 175 0.88 -4.57 -4.99
C TRP A 175 0.94 -5.85 -5.82
N MET A 176 0.53 -5.82 -7.09
CA MET A 176 0.66 -6.95 -8.02
C MET A 176 0.06 -8.27 -7.49
N THR A 177 -1.09 -8.18 -6.81
CA THR A 177 -1.81 -9.34 -6.28
C THR A 177 -3.22 -9.31 -6.85
N GLY A 178 -3.54 -10.24 -7.74
CA GLY A 178 -4.81 -10.30 -8.46
C GLY A 178 -5.98 -10.79 -7.60
N GLY A 179 -7.17 -10.82 -8.20
CA GLY A 179 -8.41 -11.14 -7.50
C GLY A 179 -8.45 -12.56 -6.93
N ARG A 180 -7.86 -13.55 -7.60
CA ARG A 180 -7.86 -14.93 -7.12
C ARG A 180 -7.03 -15.07 -5.85
N ALA A 181 -5.80 -14.56 -5.83
CA ALA A 181 -4.95 -14.58 -4.66
C ALA A 181 -5.55 -13.74 -3.53
N VAL A 182 -6.18 -12.61 -3.84
CA VAL A 182 -6.91 -11.80 -2.84
C VAL A 182 -8.00 -12.65 -2.16
N GLY A 183 -8.91 -13.23 -2.94
CA GLY A 183 -10.09 -13.92 -2.41
C GLY A 183 -9.81 -15.30 -1.81
N GLU A 184 -8.92 -16.08 -2.42
CA GLU A 184 -8.64 -17.46 -1.99
C GLU A 184 -7.50 -17.54 -0.96
N HIS A 185 -6.59 -16.56 -0.96
CA HIS A 185 -5.39 -16.60 -0.12
C HIS A 185 -5.31 -15.49 0.93
N ILE A 186 -5.46 -14.22 0.53
CA ILE A 186 -5.23 -13.07 1.41
C ILE A 186 -6.37 -12.90 2.42
N VAL A 187 -7.59 -12.61 1.93
CA VAL A 187 -8.75 -12.24 2.74
C VAL A 187 -9.09 -13.31 3.79
N PRO A 188 -9.16 -14.62 3.47
CA PRO A 188 -9.47 -15.63 4.47
C PRO A 188 -8.45 -15.70 5.61
N ARG A 189 -7.16 -15.47 5.32
CA ARG A 189 -6.08 -15.59 6.30
C ARG A 189 -6.01 -14.37 7.23
N ILE A 190 -6.06 -13.17 6.66
CA ILE A 190 -5.96 -11.93 7.45
C ILE A 190 -7.20 -11.76 8.33
N THR A 191 -8.39 -12.06 7.81
CA THR A 191 -9.65 -11.99 8.58
C THR A 191 -9.66 -12.99 9.72
N ARG A 192 -9.20 -14.23 9.49
CA ARG A 192 -9.06 -15.22 10.57
C ARG A 192 -8.08 -14.76 11.65
N ALA A 193 -6.95 -14.17 11.26
CA ALA A 193 -5.97 -13.68 12.22
C ALA A 193 -6.50 -12.50 13.04
N ALA A 194 -7.25 -11.58 12.43
CA ALA A 194 -7.91 -10.48 13.12
C ALA A 194 -8.98 -10.99 14.11
N ALA A 195 -9.85 -11.91 13.67
CA ALA A 195 -10.87 -12.50 14.52
C ALA A 195 -10.26 -13.24 15.73
N ALA A 196 -9.20 -14.02 15.51
CA ALA A 196 -8.50 -14.72 16.60
C ALA A 196 -7.83 -13.77 17.61
N ALA A 197 -7.50 -12.55 17.19
CA ALA A 197 -6.96 -11.50 18.04
C ALA A 197 -8.04 -10.58 18.64
N GLY A 198 -9.33 -10.85 18.39
CA GLY A 198 -10.44 -10.00 18.86
C GLY A 198 -10.48 -8.62 18.20
N ARG A 199 -9.92 -8.48 16.99
CA ARG A 199 -9.84 -7.20 16.25
C ARG A 199 -10.97 -7.07 15.23
N PRO A 200 -11.32 -5.84 14.82
CA PRO A 200 -12.24 -5.60 13.70
C PRO A 200 -11.78 -6.26 12.40
N ALA A 201 -12.70 -6.37 11.44
CA ALA A 201 -12.37 -6.84 10.10
C ALA A 201 -11.23 -5.99 9.50
N PRO A 202 -10.17 -6.61 8.95
CA PRO A 202 -9.01 -5.89 8.44
C PRO A 202 -9.32 -5.18 7.12
N GLU A 203 -8.69 -4.04 6.92
CA GLU A 203 -8.67 -3.36 5.63
C GLU A 203 -7.82 -4.13 4.62
N VAL A 204 -8.27 -4.23 3.37
CA VAL A 204 -7.56 -4.92 2.29
C VAL A 204 -7.46 -3.96 1.10
N VAL A 205 -6.32 -3.27 1.01
CA VAL A 205 -6.02 -2.35 -0.09
C VAL A 205 -5.33 -3.15 -1.20
N CYS A 206 -5.97 -3.28 -2.35
CA CYS A 206 -5.42 -3.93 -3.54
C CYS A 206 -4.94 -2.86 -4.53
N MET A 207 -3.66 -2.94 -4.92
CA MET A 207 -3.09 -2.04 -5.90
C MET A 207 -2.56 -2.84 -7.09
N LEU A 208 -3.02 -2.49 -8.30
CA LEU A 208 -2.61 -3.11 -9.56
C LEU A 208 -2.34 -2.04 -10.61
N PRO A 209 -1.45 -2.32 -11.59
CA PRO A 209 -1.39 -1.54 -12.80
C PRO A 209 -2.74 -1.56 -13.52
N ILE A 210 -3.18 -0.42 -14.03
CA ILE A 210 -4.44 -0.29 -14.75
C ILE A 210 -4.30 0.64 -15.95
N ALA A 211 -4.86 0.24 -17.10
CA ALA A 211 -4.90 1.07 -18.31
C ALA A 211 -6.15 0.80 -19.17
N LEU A 212 -6.86 1.88 -19.50
CA LEU A 212 -7.92 1.91 -20.50
C LEU A 212 -7.31 2.02 -21.90
N THR A 213 -7.52 0.98 -22.72
CA THR A 213 -6.88 0.82 -24.03
C THR A 213 -7.76 0.01 -24.98
N SER A 214 -7.65 0.29 -26.28
CA SER A 214 -8.19 -0.56 -27.35
C SER A 214 -7.23 -1.67 -27.78
N ASP A 215 -5.96 -1.60 -27.36
CA ASP A 215 -4.96 -2.64 -27.57
C ASP A 215 -4.50 -3.23 -26.22
N PRO A 216 -5.24 -4.21 -25.67
CA PRO A 216 -4.86 -4.86 -24.43
C PRO A 216 -3.58 -5.70 -24.57
N VAL A 217 -3.27 -6.23 -25.76
CA VAL A 217 -2.08 -7.08 -25.96
C VAL A 217 -0.81 -6.25 -25.82
N GLU A 218 -0.74 -5.12 -26.51
CA GLU A 218 0.39 -4.19 -26.40
C GLU A 218 0.50 -3.63 -24.98
N ALA A 219 -0.62 -3.28 -24.34
CA ALA A 219 -0.62 -2.77 -22.97
C ALA A 219 -0.08 -3.79 -21.96
N ARG A 220 -0.43 -5.08 -22.09
CA ARG A 220 0.14 -6.14 -21.24
C ARG A 220 1.63 -6.31 -21.46
N ALA A 221 2.10 -6.24 -22.72
CA ALA A 221 3.52 -6.31 -23.02
C ALA A 221 4.30 -5.14 -22.39
N LYS A 222 3.75 -3.91 -22.47
CA LYS A 222 4.32 -2.74 -21.80
C LYS A 222 4.37 -2.91 -20.28
N ALA A 223 3.28 -3.36 -19.67
CA ALA A 223 3.23 -3.65 -18.24
C ALA A 223 4.25 -4.74 -17.85
N ALA A 224 4.39 -5.80 -18.64
CA ALA A 224 5.36 -6.87 -18.40
C ALA A 224 6.80 -6.34 -18.38
N GLY A 225 7.16 -5.44 -19.31
CA GLY A 225 8.47 -4.80 -19.34
C GLY A 225 8.68 -3.81 -18.19
N GLN A 226 7.73 -2.91 -17.95
CA GLN A 226 7.83 -1.88 -16.91
C GLN A 226 7.93 -2.48 -15.50
N PHE A 227 7.23 -3.59 -15.27
CA PHE A 227 7.10 -4.19 -13.94
C PHE A 227 7.84 -5.51 -13.80
N GLU A 228 8.70 -5.88 -14.75
CA GLU A 228 9.40 -7.17 -14.84
C GLU A 228 10.04 -7.62 -13.52
N ASN A 229 10.67 -6.67 -12.81
CA ASN A 229 11.35 -6.95 -11.54
C ASN A 229 10.43 -7.59 -10.49
N TYR A 230 9.14 -7.27 -10.47
CA TYR A 230 8.18 -7.88 -9.55
C TYR A 230 7.99 -9.38 -9.84
N GLY A 231 8.11 -9.82 -11.09
CA GLY A 231 8.05 -11.24 -11.45
C GLY A 231 9.20 -12.08 -10.88
N ARG A 232 10.32 -11.46 -10.51
CA ARG A 232 11.53 -12.14 -10.01
C ARG A 232 11.62 -12.14 -8.48
N LEU A 233 10.84 -11.31 -7.81
CA LEU A 233 10.86 -11.17 -6.36
C LEU A 233 10.01 -12.29 -5.72
N PRO A 234 10.56 -13.11 -4.80
CA PRO A 234 9.90 -14.31 -4.32
C PRO A 234 8.48 -14.11 -3.76
N SER A 235 8.24 -12.99 -3.08
CA SER A 235 6.93 -12.68 -2.50
C SER A 235 5.85 -12.43 -3.57
N TYR A 236 6.21 -11.75 -4.66
CA TYR A 236 5.30 -11.44 -5.75
C TYR A 236 5.14 -12.63 -6.69
N ARG A 237 6.24 -13.34 -7.00
CA ARG A 237 6.20 -14.60 -7.75
C ARG A 237 5.21 -15.59 -7.14
N ALA A 238 5.24 -15.76 -5.82
CA ALA A 238 4.30 -16.62 -5.12
C ALA A 238 2.82 -16.19 -5.24
N MET A 239 2.53 -14.90 -5.45
CA MET A 239 1.16 -14.43 -5.72
C MET A 239 0.78 -14.66 -7.19
N LEU A 240 1.68 -14.36 -8.13
CA LEU A 240 1.47 -14.64 -9.54
C LEU A 240 1.24 -16.14 -9.81
N ASP A 241 1.92 -17.02 -9.08
CA ASP A 241 1.69 -18.48 -9.14
C ASP A 241 0.28 -18.86 -8.65
N LYS A 242 -0.28 -18.12 -7.68
CA LYS A 242 -1.65 -18.31 -7.19
C LYS A 242 -2.70 -17.78 -8.16
N GLU A 243 -2.36 -16.76 -8.92
CA GLU A 243 -3.19 -16.31 -10.05
C GLU A 243 -3.15 -17.31 -11.21
N GLY A 244 -2.06 -18.07 -11.33
CA GLY A 244 -1.83 -18.99 -12.44
C GLY A 244 -1.30 -18.28 -13.69
N VAL A 245 -0.51 -17.22 -13.51
CA VAL A 245 -0.03 -16.36 -14.60
C VAL A 245 1.49 -16.31 -14.69
N GLU A 246 2.03 -15.96 -15.86
CA GLU A 246 3.46 -15.99 -16.12
C GLU A 246 4.18 -14.77 -15.56
N GLY A 247 3.54 -13.59 -15.60
CA GLY A 247 4.22 -12.36 -15.26
C GLY A 247 3.32 -11.22 -14.75
N PRO A 248 3.95 -10.11 -14.34
CA PRO A 248 3.24 -8.95 -13.81
C PRO A 248 2.32 -8.27 -14.83
N GLY A 249 2.56 -8.43 -16.14
CA GLY A 249 1.66 -7.92 -17.18
C GLY A 249 0.32 -8.63 -17.23
N ASP A 250 0.24 -9.88 -16.76
CA ASP A 250 -0.98 -10.68 -16.78
C ASP A 250 -1.96 -10.29 -15.68
N VAL A 251 -1.46 -9.78 -14.55
CA VAL A 251 -2.29 -9.26 -13.45
C VAL A 251 -2.67 -7.78 -13.62
N ALA A 252 -2.13 -7.09 -14.64
CA ALA A 252 -2.54 -5.72 -14.94
C ALA A 252 -4.00 -5.70 -15.40
N ILE A 253 -4.77 -4.72 -14.95
CA ILE A 253 -6.14 -4.50 -15.42
C ILE A 253 -6.06 -3.68 -16.71
N VAL A 254 -6.22 -4.33 -17.86
CA VAL A 254 -6.15 -3.64 -19.16
C VAL A 254 -7.29 -4.06 -20.07
N GLY A 255 -7.85 -3.09 -20.78
CA GLY A 255 -8.95 -3.30 -21.71
C GLY A 255 -9.80 -2.06 -21.86
N ASP A 256 -11.05 -2.27 -22.28
CA ASP A 256 -12.07 -1.23 -22.37
C ASP A 256 -12.75 -0.97 -21.00
N GLU A 257 -13.70 -0.02 -20.97
CA GLU A 257 -14.39 0.35 -19.74
C GLU A 257 -15.17 -0.81 -19.11
N ALA A 258 -15.74 -1.69 -19.94
CA ALA A 258 -16.47 -2.86 -19.47
C ALA A 258 -15.54 -3.86 -18.77
N THR A 259 -14.37 -4.11 -19.37
CA THR A 259 -13.32 -4.95 -18.80
C THR A 259 -12.82 -4.40 -17.47
N LEU A 260 -12.47 -3.11 -17.42
CA LEU A 260 -12.00 -2.46 -16.20
C LEU A 260 -13.06 -2.54 -15.09
N ARG A 261 -14.33 -2.29 -15.41
CA ARG A 261 -15.44 -2.39 -14.45
C ARG A 261 -15.62 -3.81 -13.92
N ALA A 262 -15.54 -4.81 -14.80
CA ALA A 262 -15.66 -6.22 -14.40
C ALA A 262 -14.54 -6.62 -13.44
N GLU A 263 -13.28 -6.24 -13.72
CA GLU A 263 -12.13 -6.54 -12.86
C GLU A 263 -12.21 -5.83 -11.50
N LEU A 264 -12.66 -4.57 -11.46
CA LEU A 264 -12.93 -3.88 -10.20
C LEU A 264 -14.04 -4.57 -9.40
N GLY A 265 -15.09 -5.05 -10.07
CA GLY A 265 -16.14 -5.88 -9.48
C GLY A 265 -15.58 -7.18 -8.89
N HIS A 266 -14.74 -7.90 -9.63
CA HIS A 266 -14.08 -9.12 -9.15
C HIS A 266 -13.23 -8.88 -7.91
N LEU A 267 -12.47 -7.78 -7.84
CA LEU A 267 -11.67 -7.43 -6.67
C LEU A 267 -12.54 -7.13 -5.44
N ARG A 268 -13.63 -6.37 -5.63
CA ARG A 268 -14.60 -6.11 -4.57
C ARG A 268 -15.19 -7.42 -4.04
N ASP A 269 -15.64 -8.28 -4.94
CA ASP A 269 -16.28 -9.55 -4.58
C ASP A 269 -15.29 -10.54 -3.95
N ALA A 270 -14.00 -10.43 -4.28
CA ALA A 270 -12.89 -11.12 -3.61
C ALA A 270 -12.60 -10.58 -2.19
N GLY A 271 -13.22 -9.48 -1.78
CA GLY A 271 -13.10 -8.90 -0.44
C GLY A 271 -12.09 -7.75 -0.31
N ALA A 272 -11.64 -7.15 -1.42
CA ALA A 272 -10.90 -5.90 -1.36
C ALA A 272 -11.78 -4.77 -0.82
N THR A 273 -11.29 -4.02 0.16
CA THR A 273 -12.00 -2.87 0.73
C THR A 273 -11.71 -1.59 -0.04
N THR A 274 -10.52 -1.51 -0.65
CA THR A 274 -10.04 -0.36 -1.44
C THR A 274 -9.25 -0.87 -2.63
N PHE A 275 -9.52 -0.33 -3.82
CA PHE A 275 -8.66 -0.47 -4.98
C PHE A 275 -7.86 0.81 -5.20
N VAL A 276 -6.56 0.70 -5.48
CA VAL A 276 -5.71 1.85 -5.85
C VAL A 276 -5.07 1.60 -7.20
N GLY A 277 -5.41 2.43 -8.18
CA GLY A 277 -4.93 2.29 -9.55
C GLY A 277 -3.51 2.79 -9.73
N GLY A 278 -2.59 1.90 -10.12
CA GLY A 278 -1.28 2.27 -10.63
C GLY A 278 -1.39 2.62 -12.12
N LEU A 279 -1.65 3.89 -12.42
CA LEU A 279 -1.78 4.33 -13.81
C LEU A 279 -0.43 4.19 -14.53
N PHE A 280 -0.44 3.60 -15.73
CA PHE A 280 0.74 3.52 -16.58
C PHE A 280 0.39 3.91 -18.02
N ASP A 281 1.43 4.33 -18.75
CA ASP A 281 1.28 4.72 -20.14
C ASP A 281 1.30 3.47 -21.05
N ALA A 282 0.13 3.15 -21.56
CA ALA A 282 -0.10 2.10 -22.55
C ALA A 282 -0.16 2.67 -23.98
N GLY A 283 0.05 3.98 -24.16
CA GLY A 283 -0.13 4.70 -25.44
C GLY A 283 -1.39 5.57 -25.45
N ASP A 284 -1.45 6.49 -26.43
CA ASP A 284 -2.61 7.35 -26.72
C ASP A 284 -3.18 8.12 -25.50
N GLY A 285 -2.33 8.50 -24.55
CA GLY A 285 -2.77 9.19 -23.33
C GLY A 285 -3.59 8.30 -22.38
N SER A 286 -3.38 6.98 -22.41
CA SER A 286 -4.13 6.01 -21.61
C SER A 286 -4.15 6.36 -20.12
N ALA A 287 -3.07 6.88 -19.55
CA ALA A 287 -3.02 7.23 -18.13
C ALA A 287 -4.13 8.24 -17.75
N GLU A 288 -4.29 9.31 -18.53
CA GLU A 288 -5.33 10.31 -18.30
C GLU A 288 -6.74 9.78 -18.60
N ARG A 289 -6.91 9.00 -19.66
CA ARG A 289 -8.21 8.36 -19.96
C ARG A 289 -8.63 7.37 -18.87
N THR A 290 -7.67 6.59 -18.34
CA THR A 290 -7.89 5.64 -17.25
C THR A 290 -8.27 6.38 -15.97
N ARG A 291 -7.58 7.49 -15.67
CA ARG A 291 -7.93 8.36 -14.54
C ARG A 291 -9.34 8.91 -14.67
N ALA A 292 -9.70 9.42 -15.84
CA ALA A 292 -11.03 9.96 -16.13
C ALA A 292 -12.13 8.87 -15.98
N PHE A 293 -11.87 7.66 -16.48
CA PHE A 293 -12.74 6.51 -16.26
C PHE A 293 -12.89 6.18 -14.76
N LEU A 294 -11.79 6.06 -14.02
CA LEU A 294 -11.87 5.77 -12.59
C LEU A 294 -12.64 6.84 -11.82
N ALA A 295 -12.47 8.12 -12.19
CA ALA A 295 -13.22 9.23 -11.61
C ALA A 295 -14.73 9.15 -11.96
N SER A 296 -15.09 8.76 -13.18
CA SER A 296 -16.49 8.68 -13.61
C SER A 296 -17.29 7.58 -12.88
N VAL A 297 -16.60 6.54 -12.40
CA VAL A 297 -17.24 5.40 -11.73
C VAL A 297 -17.22 5.48 -10.20
N LEU A 298 -16.63 6.52 -9.60
CA LEU A 298 -16.51 6.67 -8.13
C LEU A 298 -17.85 6.50 -7.39
N GLY A 299 -18.96 6.94 -7.99
CA GLY A 299 -20.30 6.84 -7.39
C GLY A 299 -20.84 5.42 -7.27
N GLU A 300 -20.29 4.45 -8.00
CA GLU A 300 -20.70 3.03 -7.95
C GLU A 300 -20.07 2.27 -6.77
N TYR A 301 -19.09 2.89 -6.11
CA TYR A 301 -18.17 2.26 -5.19
C TYR A 301 -18.20 2.84 -3.76
N ARG A 302 -18.99 3.92 -3.57
CA ARG A 302 -19.26 4.60 -2.29
C ARG A 302 -20.29 3.87 -1.43
#